data_AF-A0A4Q1F912-F1
#
_entry.id   AF-A0A4Q1F912-F1
#
_cell.length_a   1.000
_cell.length_b   1.000
_cell.length_c   1.000
_cell.angle_alpha   90.00
_cell.angle_beta   90.00
_cell.angle_gamma   90.00
#
_symmetry.space_group_name_H-M   'P 1'
#
loop_
_entity.id
_entity.type
_entity.pdbx_description
1 polymer ?
#
loop_
_entity_poly.entity_id
_entity_poly.type
_entity_poly.pdbx_seq_one_letter_code
_entity_poly.pdbx_strand_id
1 'polypeptide(L)'
;MNAMRNRVQLIGNVGNDPEIKTLETGKKVAHLTIATNEIYKNEKGDKVEKTEWHRVTAWGKTAEIIEKFVVKGKEIAVEGKLTHRSYDDKNGEKRYVTEVVVNEILLLS
;
A
#
# COMPACT_ATOMS: atom_id res chain seq x y z
N MET A 1 19.91 -8.54 16.17
CA MET A 1 19.09 -7.35 15.84
C MET A 1 19.16 -7.10 14.35
N ASN A 2 18.08 -7.34 13.60
CA ASN A 2 18.00 -6.88 12.21
C ASN A 2 17.70 -5.38 12.25
N ALA A 3 18.70 -4.53 12.04
CA ALA A 3 18.51 -3.10 11.89
C ALA A 3 17.85 -2.82 10.53
N MET A 4 16.52 -2.92 10.47
CA MET A 4 15.77 -2.54 9.28
C MET A 4 15.85 -1.03 9.11
N ARG A 5 16.69 -0.56 8.17
CA ARG A 5 16.88 0.87 7.87
C ARG A 5 15.83 1.43 6.90
N ASN A 6 14.99 0.56 6.32
CA ASN A 6 13.91 0.93 5.40
C ASN A 6 12.57 0.55 6.04
N ARG A 7 11.87 1.57 6.54
CA ARG A 7 10.56 1.45 7.18
C ARG A 7 9.63 2.52 6.60
N VAL A 8 8.42 2.11 6.25
CA VAL A 8 7.34 2.99 5.81
C VAL A 8 6.14 2.71 6.70
N GLN A 9 5.51 3.77 7.22
CA GLN A 9 4.25 3.68 7.97
C GLN A 9 3.21 4.55 7.26
N LEU A 10 2.04 3.97 6.97
CA LEU A 10 0.92 4.68 6.36
C LEU A 10 -0.34 4.44 7.17
N ILE A 11 -1.15 5.48 7.31
CA ILE A 11 -2.50 5.41 7.88
C ILE A 11 -3.42 6.13 6.90
N GLY A 12 -4.44 5.43 6.41
CA GLY A 12 -5.35 6.02 5.44
C GLY A 12 -6.38 5.04 4.91
N ASN A 13 -7.14 5.49 3.91
CA ASN A 13 -8.27 4.75 3.38
C ASN A 13 -7.90 3.91 2.16
N VAL A 14 -8.43 2.70 2.10
CA VAL A 14 -8.25 1.81 0.95
C VAL A 14 -8.98 2.35 -0.28
N GLY A 15 -8.27 2.55 -1.39
CA GLY A 15 -8.82 3.16 -2.61
C GLY A 15 -9.73 2.27 -3.45
N ASN A 16 -9.47 0.97 -3.42
CA ASN A 16 -10.13 -0.04 -4.23
C ASN A 16 -10.22 -1.34 -3.44
N ASP A 17 -11.19 -2.19 -3.78
CA ASP A 17 -11.24 -3.53 -3.19
C ASP A 17 -9.91 -4.26 -3.45
N PRO A 18 -9.31 -4.91 -2.44
CA PRO A 18 -8.01 -5.56 -2.61
C PRO A 18 -8.03 -6.63 -3.71
N GLU A 19 -7.06 -6.58 -4.62
CA GLU A 19 -6.85 -7.62 -5.63
C GLU A 19 -6.06 -8.77 -4.99
N ILE A 20 -6.71 -9.93 -4.79
CA ILE A 20 -6.10 -11.10 -4.18
C ILE A 20 -5.68 -12.10 -5.25
N LYS A 21 -4.44 -12.58 -5.18
CA LYS A 21 -3.95 -13.70 -6.00
C LYS A 21 -3.44 -14.81 -5.11
N THR A 22 -3.81 -16.04 -5.45
CA THR A 22 -3.25 -17.25 -4.85
C THR A 22 -2.24 -17.83 -5.82
N LEU A 23 -1.00 -17.97 -5.38
CA LEU A 23 0.07 -18.58 -6.17
C LEU A 23 -0.06 -20.11 -6.15
N GLU A 24 0.59 -20.78 -7.11
CA GLU A 24 0.64 -22.25 -7.18
C GLU A 24 1.19 -22.89 -5.91
N THR A 25 2.03 -22.16 -5.17
CA THR A 25 2.57 -22.56 -3.85
C THR A 25 1.56 -22.49 -2.71
N GLY A 26 0.32 -22.07 -2.96
CA GLY A 26 -0.72 -21.81 -1.97
C GLY A 26 -0.58 -20.48 -1.23
N LYS A 27 0.53 -19.74 -1.43
CA LYS A 27 0.72 -18.41 -0.83
C LYS A 27 -0.19 -17.38 -1.48
N LYS A 28 -0.82 -16.54 -0.65
CA LYS A 28 -1.60 -15.38 -1.11
C LYS A 28 -0.77 -14.11 -1.22
N VAL A 29 -1.10 -13.28 -2.18
CA VAL A 29 -0.65 -11.90 -2.32
C VAL A 29 -1.87 -11.00 -2.49
N ALA A 30 -1.84 -9.84 -1.84
CA ALA A 30 -2.86 -8.82 -1.95
C ALA A 30 -2.25 -7.53 -2.47
N HIS A 31 -2.88 -6.94 -3.49
CA HIS A 31 -2.52 -5.63 -4.01
C HIS A 31 -3.66 -4.65 -3.75
N LEU A 32 -3.33 -3.48 -3.21
CA LEU A 32 -4.29 -2.42 -2.93
C LEU A 32 -3.61 -1.05 -3.01
N THR A 33 -4.42 -0.01 -2.99
CA THR A 33 -3.97 1.37 -2.83
C THR A 33 -4.45 1.96 -1.51
N ILE A 34 -3.61 2.77 -0.88
CA ILE A 34 -3.98 3.56 0.31
C ILE A 34 -3.91 5.04 -0.08
N ALA A 35 -4.97 5.78 0.20
CA ALA A 35 -5.02 7.23 0.14
C ALA A 35 -4.61 7.81 1.50
N THR A 36 -3.65 8.72 1.52
CA THR A 36 -3.34 9.54 2.71
C THR A 36 -3.62 11.00 2.42
N ASN A 37 -4.33 11.68 3.33
CA ASN A 37 -4.67 13.08 3.19
C ASN A 37 -3.75 13.95 4.05
N GLU A 38 -3.29 15.06 3.47
CA GLU A 38 -2.58 16.13 4.17
C GLU A 38 -3.37 17.43 4.02
N ILE A 39 -3.56 18.14 5.13
CA ILE A 39 -4.17 19.47 5.15
C ILE A 39 -3.13 20.46 5.63
N TYR A 40 -2.76 21.42 4.78
CA TYR A 40 -1.78 22.44 5.10
C TYR A 40 -2.20 23.81 4.54
N LYS A 41 -1.52 24.87 4.98
CA LYS A 41 -1.69 26.20 4.39
C LYS A 41 -0.58 26.44 3.37
N ASN A 42 -0.94 26.90 2.17
CA ASN A 42 0.04 27.30 1.17
C ASN A 42 0.66 28.68 1.51
N GLU A 43 1.63 29.12 0.70
CA GLU A 43 2.31 30.41 0.88
C GLU A 43 1.37 31.63 0.81
N LYS A 44 0.19 31.48 0.19
CA LYS A 44 -0.85 32.52 0.09
C LYS A 44 -1.80 32.54 1.29
N GLY A 45 -1.65 31.59 2.22
CA GLY A 45 -2.49 31.43 3.40
C GLY A 45 -3.76 30.59 3.18
N ASP A 46 -3.98 30.07 1.97
CA ASP A 46 -5.15 29.25 1.66
C ASP A 46 -4.99 27.84 2.24
N LYS A 47 -6.09 27.28 2.74
CA LYS A 47 -6.15 25.87 3.15
C LYS A 47 -6.15 24.98 1.90
N VAL A 48 -5.16 24.12 1.79
CA VAL A 48 -5.02 23.12 0.72
C VAL A 48 -5.18 21.73 1.31
N GLU A 49 -5.96 20.90 0.64
CA GLU A 49 -6.04 19.47 0.91
C GLU A 49 -5.35 18.72 -0.23
N LYS A 50 -4.43 17.82 0.12
CA LYS A 50 -3.68 17.01 -0.83
C LYS A 50 -3.84 15.54 -0.47
N THR A 51 -4.19 14.72 -1.46
CA THR A 51 -4.26 13.27 -1.31
C THR A 51 -3.12 12.62 -2.08
N GLU A 52 -2.34 11.80 -1.39
CA GLU A 52 -1.31 10.95 -1.98
C GLU A 52 -1.78 9.50 -2.05
N TRP A 53 -1.42 8.80 -3.13
CA TRP A 53 -1.84 7.44 -3.39
C TRP A 53 -0.65 6.48 -3.36
N HIS A 54 -0.71 5.52 -2.45
CA HIS A 54 0.38 4.58 -2.20
C HIS A 54 0.00 3.20 -2.70
N ARG A 55 0.87 2.59 -3.52
CA ARG A 55 0.73 1.17 -3.88
C ARG A 55 1.23 0.30 -2.74
N VAL A 56 0.41 -0.67 -2.35
CA VAL A 56 0.68 -1.54 -1.21
C VAL A 56 0.55 -3.00 -1.65
N THR A 57 1.54 -3.81 -1.28
CA THR A 57 1.58 -5.24 -1.57
C THR A 57 1.80 -6.01 -0.27
N ALA A 58 0.88 -6.92 0.05
CA ALA A 58 0.94 -7.77 1.23
C ALA A 58 1.04 -9.24 0.84
N TRP A 59 1.68 -10.06 1.67
CA TRP A 59 2.01 -11.46 1.37
C TRP A 59 1.63 -12.39 2.52
N GLY A 60 1.20 -13.61 2.18
CA GLY A 60 0.88 -14.65 3.17
C GLY A 60 -0.17 -14.16 4.17
N LYS A 61 0.16 -14.21 5.47
CA LYS A 61 -0.78 -13.85 6.54
C LYS A 61 -1.35 -12.44 6.42
N THR A 62 -0.56 -11.44 6.01
CA THR A 62 -1.08 -10.07 5.83
C THR A 62 -2.04 -9.99 4.65
N ALA A 63 -1.79 -10.75 3.58
CA ALA A 63 -2.73 -10.88 2.46
C ALA A 63 -4.04 -11.57 2.88
N GLU A 64 -3.98 -12.61 3.70
CA GLU A 64 -5.16 -13.31 4.24
C GLU A 64 -6.01 -12.41 5.15
N ILE A 65 -5.38 -11.56 5.97
CA ILE A 65 -6.08 -10.56 6.78
C ILE A 65 -6.77 -9.54 5.88
N ILE A 66 -6.06 -9.03 4.86
CA ILE A 66 -6.61 -8.06 3.91
C ILE A 66 -7.82 -8.65 3.18
N GLU A 67 -7.70 -9.86 2.63
CA GLU A 67 -8.78 -10.55 1.95
C GLU A 67 -10.04 -10.69 2.83
N LYS A 68 -9.86 -11.00 4.12
CA LYS A 68 -10.98 -11.25 5.03
C LYS A 68 -11.67 -9.98 5.53
N PHE A 69 -10.93 -8.89 5.70
CA PHE A 69 -11.40 -7.77 6.51
C PHE A 69 -11.31 -6.41 5.83
N VAL A 70 -10.61 -6.29 4.70
CA VAL A 70 -10.35 -5.02 4.03
C VAL A 70 -11.15 -4.93 2.75
N VAL A 71 -11.89 -3.84 2.62
CA VAL A 71 -12.71 -3.48 1.46
C VAL A 71 -12.42 -2.03 1.09
N LYS A 72 -12.86 -1.59 -0.08
CA LYS A 72 -12.77 -0.19 -0.49
C LYS A 72 -13.32 0.75 0.60
N GLY A 73 -12.60 1.83 0.86
CA GLY A 73 -12.94 2.88 1.82
C GLY A 73 -12.50 2.59 3.26
N LYS A 74 -12.19 1.34 3.60
CA LYS A 74 -11.77 0.99 4.97
C LYS A 74 -10.49 1.72 5.35
N GLU A 75 -10.46 2.29 6.55
CA GLU A 75 -9.25 2.88 7.09
C GLU A 75 -8.37 1.79 7.70
N ILE A 76 -7.08 1.80 7.34
CA ILE A 76 -6.09 0.84 7.85
C ILE A 76 -4.79 1.57 8.14
N ALA A 77 -4.02 1.02 9.10
CA ALA A 77 -2.63 1.38 9.29
C ALA A 77 -1.75 0.22 8.83
N VAL A 78 -0.69 0.51 8.08
CA VAL A 78 0.29 -0.48 7.62
C VAL A 78 1.71 -0.05 7.97
N GLU A 79 2.53 -1.00 8.36
CA GLU A 79 3.98 -0.87 8.36
C GLU A 79 4.58 -1.79 7.31
N GLY A 80 5.58 -1.29 6.61
CA GLY A 80 6.22 -1.96 5.49
C GLY A 80 7.64 -1.47 5.24
N LYS A 81 8.13 -1.86 4.08
CA LYS A 81 9.36 -1.33 3.47
C LYS A 81 9.09 -0.83 2.06
N LEU A 82 9.78 0.21 1.65
CA LEU A 82 9.74 0.68 0.28
C LEU A 82 10.50 -0.30 -0.62
N THR A 83 9.89 -0.74 -1.71
CA THR A 83 10.52 -1.62 -2.70
C THR A 83 10.32 -1.02 -4.09
N HIS A 84 11.35 -1.15 -4.92
CA HIS A 84 11.29 -0.80 -6.33
C HIS A 84 11.41 -2.07 -7.16
N ARG A 85 10.54 -2.23 -8.14
CA ARG A 85 10.63 -3.30 -9.14
C ARG A 85 10.47 -2.72 -10.53
N SER A 86 11.00 -3.43 -11.52
CA SER A 86 10.75 -3.10 -12.91
C SER A 86 10.15 -4.27 -13.65
N TYR A 87 9.30 -3.99 -14.62
CA TYR A 87 8.76 -4.99 -15.56
C TYR A 87 8.65 -4.36 -16.94
N ASP A 88 8.79 -5.18 -17.99
CA ASP A 88 8.55 -4.73 -19.36
C ASP A 88 7.04 -4.78 -19.62
N ASP A 89 6.48 -3.68 -20.12
CA ASP A 89 5.07 -3.65 -20.50
C ASP A 89 4.84 -4.36 -21.85
N LYS A 90 3.57 -4.40 -22.28
CA LYS A 90 3.17 -5.09 -23.52
C LYS A 90 3.83 -4.52 -24.79
N ASN A 91 4.36 -3.29 -24.72
CA ASN A 91 5.03 -2.62 -25.83
C ASN A 91 6.57 -2.78 -25.74
N GLY A 92 7.07 -3.54 -24.77
CA GLY A 92 8.51 -3.71 -24.51
C GLY A 92 9.15 -2.53 -23.77
N GLU A 93 8.37 -1.59 -23.22
CA GLU A 93 8.89 -0.47 -22.46
C GLU A 93 9.07 -0.85 -20.99
N LYS A 94 10.28 -0.61 -20.45
CA LYS A 94 10.60 -0.89 -19.05
C LYS A 94 9.88 0.09 -18.11
N ARG A 95 8.95 -0.42 -17.31
CA ARG A 95 8.23 0.33 -16.28
C ARG A 95 8.87 0.12 -14.92
N TYR A 96 8.90 1.17 -14.10
CA TYR A 96 9.33 1.11 -12.71
C TYR A 96 8.12 1.29 -11.80
N VAL A 97 8.06 0.49 -10.74
CA VAL A 97 7.03 0.56 -9.72
C VAL A 97 7.69 0.69 -8.37
N THR A 98 7.28 1.70 -7.64
CA THR A 98 7.55 1.85 -6.22
C THR A 98 6.32 1.37 -5.45
N GLU A 99 6.52 0.50 -4.47
CA GLU A 99 5.45 -0.05 -3.65
C GLU A 99 5.90 -0.24 -2.20
N VAL A 100 4.94 -0.22 -1.28
CA VAL A 100 5.15 -0.59 0.11
C VAL A 100 4.86 -2.07 0.27
N VAL A 101 5.88 -2.85 0.62
CA VAL A 101 5.70 -4.26 0.95
C VAL A 101 5.40 -4.37 2.44
N VAL A 102 4.18 -4.81 2.77
CA VAL A 102 3.63 -4.81 4.13
C VAL A 102 4.22 -5.95 4.97
N ASN A 103 4.75 -5.61 6.15
CA ASN A 103 5.05 -6.58 7.21
C ASN A 103 3.94 -6.65 8.26
N GLU A 104 3.28 -5.52 8.56
CA GLU A 104 2.26 -5.43 9.60
C GLU A 104 1.06 -4.61 9.14
N ILE A 105 -0.13 -5.04 9.56
CA ILE A 105 -1.39 -4.35 9.30
C ILE A 105 -2.18 -4.25 10.61
N LEU A 106 -2.73 -3.07 10.86
CA LEU A 106 -3.70 -2.81 11.90
C LEU A 106 -5.01 -2.36 11.24
N LEU A 107 -6.08 -3.08 11.56
CA LEU A 107 -7.43 -2.72 11.15
C LEU A 107 -7.94 -1.64 12.09
N LEU A 108 -8.39 -0.52 11.54
CA LEU A 108 -9.00 0.56 12.29
C LEU A 108 -10.52 0.37 12.32
N SER A 109 -11.14 0.85 13.41
CA SER A 109 -12.56 0.68 13.75
C SER A 109 -13.46 1.64 12.99
#